data_AF-A0A5C3LRH9-F1
#
_entry.id   AF-A0A5C3LRH9-F1
#
_cell.length_a   1.000
_cell.length_b   1.000
_cell.length_c   1.000
_cell.angle_alpha   90.00
_cell.angle_beta   90.00
_cell.angle_gamma   90.00
#
_symmetry.space_group_name_H-M   'P 1'
#
loop_
_entity.id
_entity.type
_entity.pdbx_description
1 polymer ?
#
loop_
_entity_poly.entity_id
_entity_poly.type
_entity_poly.pdbx_seq_one_letter_code
_entity_poly.pdbx_strand_id
1 'polypeptide(L)'
;MFTLPQPKEVETIDGCPAVPLTDVLADFEDVMRAIYDPFHFDTLSPEAGLSAVITFISGILRVSTKYNMHVLRSKCISIIAHKFPSTLAGCDRVLSAQSVYEPSDIVRVIPLARETNVPEVLPWAYYLCTHIPTTKLINDSVLSWRDKALCLAGKEKLWEAQKTITHTVLFEFTRSPTCTIGCTSRLPTMGWRDTETLRASPHPLEEYTGMAALKFCAKCQAQMETQHRTGREKVWEMLPEIFQLGTWLDIRRDQSC
;
A
#
# COMPACT_ATOMS: atom_id res chain seq x y z
N MET A 1 -6.78 -27.21 -24.41
CA MET A 1 -6.87 -26.13 -25.43
C MET A 1 -6.80 -26.68 -26.86
N PHE A 2 -5.97 -27.70 -27.16
CA PHE A 2 -5.87 -28.33 -28.49
C PHE A 2 -6.95 -29.36 -28.85
N THR A 3 -7.92 -29.59 -27.98
CA THR A 3 -9.02 -30.57 -28.17
C THR A 3 -10.34 -29.94 -28.59
N LEU A 4 -10.40 -28.61 -28.73
CA LEU A 4 -11.59 -27.93 -29.22
C LEU A 4 -11.61 -27.94 -30.75
N PRO A 5 -12.76 -28.23 -31.39
CA PRO A 5 -12.89 -28.17 -32.83
C PRO A 5 -12.58 -26.74 -33.30
N GLN A 6 -11.59 -26.59 -34.18
CA GLN A 6 -11.24 -25.29 -34.74
C GLN A 6 -12.34 -24.81 -35.70
N PRO A 7 -12.57 -23.49 -35.81
CA PRO A 7 -13.48 -22.92 -36.81
C PRO A 7 -13.11 -23.41 -38.22
N LYS A 8 -14.11 -23.65 -39.07
CA LYS A 8 -13.89 -24.18 -40.43
C LYS A 8 -13.16 -23.20 -41.37
N GLU A 9 -13.19 -21.92 -41.04
CA GLU A 9 -12.48 -20.85 -41.75
C GLU A 9 -11.68 -20.08 -40.70
N VAL A 10 -10.36 -20.30 -40.65
CA VAL A 10 -9.43 -19.53 -39.84
C VAL A 10 -8.57 -18.73 -40.79
N GLU A 11 -8.54 -17.41 -40.59
CA GLU A 11 -7.61 -16.55 -41.31
C GLU A 11 -6.19 -17.06 -41.10
N THR A 12 -5.39 -17.13 -42.16
CA THR A 12 -4.02 -17.62 -42.09
C THR A 12 -3.03 -16.52 -42.42
N ILE A 13 -1.97 -16.43 -41.64
CA ILE A 13 -0.81 -15.56 -41.91
C ILE A 13 0.39 -16.48 -42.12
N ASP A 14 1.06 -16.36 -43.27
CA ASP A 14 2.20 -17.21 -43.66
C ASP A 14 1.94 -18.72 -43.55
N GLY A 15 0.71 -19.15 -43.84
CA GLY A 15 0.29 -20.56 -43.76
C GLY A 15 0.00 -21.07 -42.34
N CYS A 16 0.11 -20.22 -41.32
CA CYS A 16 -0.25 -20.53 -39.94
C CYS A 16 -1.64 -19.96 -39.58
N PRO A 17 -2.45 -20.67 -38.78
CA PRO A 17 -3.71 -20.13 -38.26
C PRO A 17 -3.47 -18.85 -37.45
N ALA A 18 -4.12 -17.75 -37.85
CA ALA A 18 -4.09 -16.50 -37.11
C ALA A 18 -5.00 -16.58 -35.89
N VAL A 19 -4.50 -16.11 -34.75
CA VAL A 19 -5.27 -16.02 -33.50
C VAL A 19 -5.45 -14.54 -33.18
N PRO A 20 -6.67 -13.99 -33.31
CA PRO A 20 -6.91 -12.60 -32.94
C PRO A 20 -6.76 -12.45 -31.43
N LEU A 21 -5.88 -11.53 -31.01
CA LEU A 21 -5.71 -11.17 -29.61
C LEU A 21 -6.52 -9.92 -29.30
N THR A 22 -7.20 -9.91 -28.16
CA THR A 22 -7.99 -8.75 -27.70
C THR A 22 -7.17 -7.82 -26.79
N ASP A 23 -5.88 -8.08 -26.63
CA ASP A 23 -5.00 -7.36 -25.71
C ASP A 23 -4.56 -6.02 -26.31
N VAL A 24 -4.17 -5.10 -25.43
CA VAL A 24 -3.51 -3.87 -25.85
C VAL A 24 -2.15 -4.24 -26.44
N LEU A 25 -1.87 -3.77 -27.66
CA LEU A 25 -0.64 -4.11 -28.38
C LEU A 25 0.61 -3.79 -27.55
N ALA A 26 0.65 -2.61 -26.91
CA ALA A 26 1.78 -2.20 -26.07
C ALA A 26 2.02 -3.17 -24.90
N ASP A 27 0.96 -3.62 -24.22
CA ASP A 27 1.07 -4.56 -23.10
C ASP A 27 1.60 -5.93 -23.57
N PHE A 28 1.16 -6.36 -24.77
CA PHE A 28 1.63 -7.61 -25.36
C PHE A 28 3.09 -7.52 -25.81
N GLU A 29 3.50 -6.37 -26.38
CA GLU A 29 4.90 -6.11 -26.71
C GLU A 29 5.79 -6.14 -25.47
N ASP A 30 5.34 -5.59 -24.33
CA ASP A 30 6.08 -5.68 -23.06
C ASP A 30 6.35 -7.14 -22.66
N VAL A 31 5.34 -8.01 -22.77
CA VAL A 31 5.51 -9.45 -22.53
C VAL A 31 6.46 -10.08 -23.53
N MET A 32 6.33 -9.77 -24.81
CA MET A 32 7.23 -10.33 -25.83
C MET A 32 8.68 -9.94 -25.57
N ARG A 33 8.96 -8.69 -25.18
CA ARG A 33 10.30 -8.28 -24.76
C ARG A 33 10.78 -9.09 -23.55
N ALA A 34 9.93 -9.27 -22.54
CA ALA A 34 10.27 -10.06 -21.35
C ALA A 34 10.49 -11.56 -21.62
N ILE A 35 9.87 -12.14 -22.66
CA ILE A 35 10.07 -13.54 -23.06
C ILE A 35 11.38 -13.69 -23.85
N TYR A 36 11.63 -12.81 -24.81
CA TYR A 36 12.72 -12.97 -25.78
C TYR A 36 14.05 -12.40 -25.30
N ASP A 37 14.04 -11.47 -24.34
CA ASP A 37 15.25 -10.95 -23.70
C ASP A 37 15.37 -11.52 -22.26
N PRO A 38 16.30 -12.47 -22.02
CA PRO A 38 16.53 -13.03 -20.69
C PRO A 38 16.90 -12.00 -19.61
N PHE A 39 17.47 -10.86 -20.02
CA PHE A 39 17.94 -9.79 -19.14
C PHE A 39 16.95 -8.62 -19.05
N HIS A 40 15.74 -8.76 -19.60
CA HIS A 40 14.76 -7.68 -19.66
C HIS A 40 14.48 -7.05 -18.29
N PHE A 41 14.33 -7.86 -17.24
CA PHE A 41 14.09 -7.38 -15.87
C PHE A 41 15.30 -6.69 -15.25
N ASP A 42 16.52 -6.99 -15.72
CA ASP A 42 17.75 -6.36 -15.22
C ASP A 42 17.92 -4.93 -15.77
N THR A 43 17.10 -4.54 -16.76
CA THR A 43 17.06 -3.16 -17.28
C THR A 43 16.36 -2.19 -16.32
N LEU A 44 15.57 -2.70 -15.37
CA LEU A 44 14.94 -1.88 -14.34
C LEU A 44 15.95 -1.60 -13.21
N SER A 45 16.31 -0.33 -13.04
CA SER A 45 17.22 0.09 -11.95
C SER A 45 16.69 -0.35 -10.57
N PRO A 46 17.54 -0.87 -9.68
CA PRO A 46 17.16 -1.17 -8.29
C PRO A 46 16.62 0.05 -7.53
N GLU A 47 17.08 1.25 -7.90
CA GLU A 47 16.70 2.54 -7.33
C GLU A 47 15.48 3.16 -8.04
N ALA A 48 14.89 2.47 -9.03
CA ALA A 48 13.77 2.99 -9.80
C ALA A 48 12.62 3.45 -8.89
N GLY A 49 12.13 4.67 -9.14
CA GLY A 49 10.96 5.22 -8.46
C GLY A 49 9.67 4.44 -8.79
N LEU A 50 8.61 4.69 -8.03
CA LEU A 50 7.34 3.97 -8.20
C LEU A 50 6.77 4.13 -9.62
N SER A 51 6.81 5.33 -10.22
CA SER A 51 6.33 5.55 -11.60
C SER A 51 7.01 4.65 -12.63
N ALA A 52 8.35 4.53 -12.54
CA ALA A 52 9.13 3.71 -13.45
C ALA A 52 8.82 2.23 -13.26
N VAL A 53 8.70 1.78 -11.99
CA VAL A 53 8.28 0.42 -11.65
C VAL A 53 6.91 0.09 -12.24
N ILE A 54 5.89 0.93 -11.99
CA ILE A 54 4.52 0.73 -12.50
C ILE A 54 4.55 0.65 -14.02
N THR A 55 5.21 1.60 -14.67
CA THR A 55 5.26 1.68 -16.14
C THR A 55 5.93 0.44 -16.73
N PHE A 56 7.01 -0.04 -16.11
CA PHE A 56 7.74 -1.22 -16.55
C PHE A 56 6.92 -2.51 -16.43
N ILE A 57 6.21 -2.71 -15.31
CA ILE A 57 5.53 -3.99 -15.05
C ILE A 57 4.09 -4.04 -15.56
N SER A 58 3.43 -2.92 -15.85
CA SER A 58 1.97 -2.87 -16.06
C SER A 58 1.49 -3.81 -17.16
N GLY A 59 2.08 -3.72 -18.36
CA GLY A 59 1.70 -4.56 -19.49
C GLY A 59 2.04 -6.03 -19.25
N ILE A 60 3.24 -6.28 -18.75
CA ILE A 60 3.71 -7.62 -18.38
C ILE A 60 2.75 -8.27 -17.38
N LEU A 61 2.36 -7.54 -16.33
CA LEU A 61 1.51 -8.04 -15.26
C LEU A 61 0.10 -8.34 -15.77
N ARG A 62 -0.51 -7.48 -16.59
CA ARG A 62 -1.84 -7.73 -17.18
C ARG A 62 -1.88 -8.99 -18.02
N VAL A 63 -0.99 -9.07 -19.01
CA VAL A 63 -0.97 -10.18 -19.97
C VAL A 63 -0.54 -11.47 -19.27
N SER A 64 0.47 -11.44 -18.39
CA SER A 64 0.88 -12.63 -17.63
C SER A 64 -0.20 -13.13 -16.68
N THR A 65 -1.06 -12.25 -16.16
CA THR A 65 -2.24 -12.64 -15.37
C THR A 65 -3.29 -13.30 -16.24
N LYS A 66 -3.66 -12.68 -17.37
CA LYS A 66 -4.68 -13.20 -18.30
C LYS A 66 -4.33 -14.57 -18.85
N TYR A 67 -3.06 -14.80 -19.17
CA TYR A 67 -2.57 -16.02 -19.81
C TYR A 67 -1.87 -17.00 -18.85
N ASN A 68 -1.99 -16.81 -17.54
CA ASN A 68 -1.39 -17.69 -16.52
C ASN A 68 0.13 -17.92 -16.69
N MET A 69 0.86 -16.87 -17.05
CA MET A 69 2.32 -16.90 -17.20
C MET A 69 2.99 -16.72 -15.84
N HIS A 70 2.89 -17.75 -14.99
CA HIS A 70 3.25 -17.69 -13.57
C HIS A 70 4.64 -17.12 -13.29
N VAL A 71 5.66 -17.46 -14.10
CA VAL A 71 7.03 -16.96 -13.88
C VAL A 71 7.13 -15.45 -14.07
N LEU A 72 6.56 -14.91 -15.16
CA LEU A 72 6.57 -13.46 -15.42
C LEU A 72 5.73 -12.71 -14.38
N ARG A 73 4.55 -13.25 -14.08
CA ARG A 73 3.65 -12.70 -13.06
C ARG A 73 4.34 -12.59 -11.70
N SER A 74 4.99 -13.67 -11.24
CA SER A 74 5.71 -13.67 -9.96
C SER A 74 6.87 -12.68 -9.92
N LYS A 75 7.60 -12.50 -11.03
CA LYS A 75 8.65 -11.46 -11.12
C LYS A 75 8.07 -10.06 -10.96
N CYS A 76 7.00 -9.73 -11.68
CA CYS A 76 6.33 -8.43 -11.56
C CYS A 76 5.79 -8.17 -10.15
N ILE A 77 5.16 -9.18 -9.52
CA ILE A 77 4.65 -9.07 -8.14
C ILE A 77 5.80 -8.82 -7.17
N SER A 78 6.92 -9.56 -7.29
CA SER A 78 8.09 -9.35 -6.45
C SER A 78 8.61 -7.91 -6.57
N ILE A 79 8.70 -7.37 -7.78
CA ILE A 79 9.19 -6.02 -8.03
C ILE A 79 8.29 -4.97 -7.37
N ILE A 80 6.96 -5.04 -7.58
CA ILE A 80 6.07 -4.05 -6.96
C ILE A 80 6.01 -4.21 -5.45
N ALA A 81 6.03 -5.43 -4.92
CA ALA A 81 6.01 -5.70 -3.47
C ALA A 81 7.21 -5.06 -2.74
N HIS A 82 8.36 -4.87 -3.39
CA HIS A 82 9.47 -4.13 -2.78
C HIS A 82 9.14 -2.66 -2.45
N LYS A 83 8.17 -2.05 -3.15
CA LYS A 83 7.68 -0.68 -2.89
C LYS A 83 6.50 -0.64 -1.91
N PHE A 84 5.91 -1.78 -1.57
CA PHE A 84 4.71 -1.89 -0.75
C PHE A 84 4.93 -2.90 0.39
N PRO A 85 5.15 -2.45 1.63
CA PRO A 85 5.44 -3.31 2.76
C PRO A 85 4.25 -4.22 3.11
N SER A 86 4.56 -5.49 3.37
CA SER A 86 3.62 -6.49 3.90
C SER A 86 3.85 -6.83 5.38
N THR A 87 4.78 -6.10 6.04
CA THR A 87 5.08 -6.19 7.48
C THR A 87 5.33 -4.80 8.06
N LEU A 88 5.08 -4.61 9.36
CA LEU A 88 5.37 -3.35 10.06
C LEU A 88 6.85 -2.97 9.96
N ALA A 89 7.76 -3.94 10.10
CA ALA A 89 9.19 -3.69 9.91
C ALA A 89 9.53 -3.25 8.46
N GLY A 90 8.78 -3.73 7.47
CA GLY A 90 8.88 -3.21 6.09
C GLY A 90 8.40 -1.78 5.99
N CYS A 91 7.30 -1.43 6.66
CA CYS A 91 6.78 -0.07 6.76
C CYS A 91 7.83 0.86 7.38
N ASP A 92 8.47 0.47 8.48
CA ASP A 92 9.57 1.22 9.09
C ASP A 92 10.71 1.49 8.11
N ARG A 93 11.12 0.47 7.34
CA ARG A 93 12.17 0.62 6.32
C ARG A 93 11.78 1.63 5.25
N VAL A 94 10.56 1.54 4.72
CA VAL A 94 10.06 2.45 3.67
C VAL A 94 9.99 3.89 4.17
N LEU A 95 9.48 4.09 5.38
CA LEU A 95 9.40 5.41 6.02
C LEU A 95 10.79 5.98 6.31
N SER A 96 11.72 5.16 6.83
CA SER A 96 13.10 5.59 7.11
C SER A 96 13.89 5.93 5.85
N ALA A 97 13.61 5.27 4.74
CA ALA A 97 14.23 5.53 3.45
C ALA A 97 13.73 6.83 2.80
N GLN A 98 12.75 7.50 3.40
CA GLN A 98 12.12 8.72 2.87
C GLN A 98 11.66 8.53 1.41
N SER A 99 11.08 7.36 1.12
CA SER A 99 10.63 7.03 -0.22
C SER A 99 9.62 8.08 -0.68
N VAL A 100 9.95 8.79 -1.76
CA VAL A 100 9.05 9.81 -2.33
C VAL A 100 7.99 9.11 -3.17
N TYR A 101 6.75 9.21 -2.72
CA TYR A 101 5.59 8.73 -3.46
C TYR A 101 4.83 9.91 -4.04
N GLU A 102 4.84 10.04 -5.37
CA GLU A 102 3.98 11.00 -6.04
C GLU A 102 2.52 10.54 -5.95
N PRO A 103 1.57 11.42 -5.59
CA PRO A 103 0.15 11.08 -5.51
C PRO A 103 -0.39 10.39 -6.77
N SER A 104 0.05 10.83 -7.94
CA SER A 104 -0.34 10.26 -9.24
C SER A 104 0.12 8.81 -9.44
N ASP A 105 1.24 8.42 -8.84
CA ASP A 105 1.75 7.05 -8.94
C ASP A 105 1.00 6.12 -7.98
N ILE A 106 0.73 6.58 -6.75
CA ILE A 106 -0.02 5.80 -5.75
C ILE A 106 -1.40 5.43 -6.29
N VAL A 107 -2.13 6.40 -6.87
CA VAL A 107 -3.48 6.16 -7.40
C VAL A 107 -3.49 5.21 -8.59
N ARG A 108 -2.40 5.11 -9.37
CA ARG A 108 -2.27 4.17 -10.50
C ARG A 108 -2.08 2.71 -10.04
N VAL A 109 -1.51 2.47 -8.86
CA VAL A 109 -1.28 1.12 -8.35
C VAL A 109 -2.58 0.42 -8.00
N ILE A 110 -3.54 1.12 -7.40
CA ILE A 110 -4.80 0.54 -6.94
C ILE A 110 -5.58 -0.18 -8.07
N PRO A 111 -5.91 0.46 -9.20
CA PRO A 111 -6.62 -0.22 -10.28
C PRO A 111 -5.78 -1.34 -10.91
N LEU A 112 -4.46 -1.15 -11.07
CA LEU A 112 -3.58 -2.19 -11.58
C LEU A 112 -3.61 -3.44 -10.70
N ALA A 113 -3.47 -3.27 -9.38
CA ALA A 113 -3.50 -4.34 -8.41
C ALA A 113 -4.86 -5.06 -8.36
N ARG A 114 -5.97 -4.31 -8.51
CA ARG A 114 -7.31 -4.91 -8.59
C ARG A 114 -7.52 -5.71 -9.87
N GLU A 115 -7.14 -5.13 -11.01
CA GLU A 115 -7.26 -5.77 -12.34
C GLU A 115 -6.42 -7.05 -12.43
N THR A 116 -5.26 -7.05 -11.81
CA THR A 116 -4.28 -8.14 -11.91
C THR A 116 -4.25 -9.05 -10.69
N ASN A 117 -5.24 -8.98 -9.79
CA ASN A 117 -5.30 -9.77 -8.56
C ASN A 117 -3.97 -9.77 -7.76
N VAL A 118 -3.48 -8.57 -7.40
CA VAL A 118 -2.30 -8.40 -6.54
C VAL A 118 -2.73 -7.72 -5.24
N PRO A 119 -3.51 -8.40 -4.37
CA PRO A 119 -4.10 -7.77 -3.20
C PRO A 119 -3.08 -7.32 -2.15
N GLU A 120 -1.87 -7.91 -2.10
CA GLU A 120 -0.87 -7.59 -1.06
C GLU A 120 -0.41 -6.14 -1.06
N VAL A 121 -0.45 -5.45 -2.21
CA VAL A 121 -0.04 -4.03 -2.28
C VAL A 121 -1.15 -3.06 -1.86
N LEU A 122 -2.41 -3.52 -1.82
CA LEU A 122 -3.57 -2.65 -1.63
C LEU A 122 -3.62 -1.98 -0.24
N PRO A 123 -3.38 -2.66 0.90
CA PRO A 123 -3.47 -2.02 2.21
C PRO A 123 -2.55 -0.79 2.33
N TRP A 124 -1.32 -0.92 1.85
CA TRP A 124 -0.36 0.18 1.87
C TRP A 124 -0.67 1.24 0.81
N ALA A 125 -1.11 0.86 -0.39
CA ALA A 125 -1.54 1.83 -1.40
C ALA A 125 -2.70 2.71 -0.90
N TYR A 126 -3.69 2.12 -0.24
CA TYR A 126 -4.77 2.87 0.38
C TYR A 126 -4.32 3.74 1.55
N TYR A 127 -3.42 3.23 2.41
CA TYR A 127 -2.80 4.03 3.47
C TYR A 127 -2.13 5.28 2.90
N LEU A 128 -1.29 5.13 1.87
CA LEU A 128 -0.63 6.25 1.19
C LEU A 128 -1.64 7.25 0.60
N CYS A 129 -2.75 6.77 0.01
CA CYS A 129 -3.81 7.64 -0.49
C CYS A 129 -4.47 8.49 0.61
N THR A 130 -4.43 8.09 1.88
CA THR A 130 -5.04 8.88 2.96
C THR A 130 -4.27 10.17 3.26
N HIS A 131 -2.99 10.25 2.87
CA HIS A 131 -2.16 11.45 2.95
C HIS A 131 -2.40 12.42 1.78
N ILE A 132 -3.12 12.00 0.74
CA ILE A 132 -3.50 12.88 -0.36
C ILE A 132 -4.62 13.82 0.14
N PRO A 133 -4.55 15.14 -0.17
CA PRO A 133 -5.63 16.07 0.16
C PRO A 133 -6.97 15.60 -0.41
N THR A 134 -8.02 15.65 0.42
CA THR A 134 -9.37 15.18 0.07
C THR A 134 -9.88 15.77 -1.25
N THR A 135 -9.60 17.05 -1.51
CA THR A 135 -9.98 17.74 -2.75
C THR A 135 -9.28 17.18 -3.98
N LYS A 136 -8.01 16.74 -3.86
CA LYS A 136 -7.29 16.08 -4.96
C LYS A 136 -7.82 14.66 -5.18
N LEU A 137 -8.03 13.91 -4.10
CA LEU A 137 -8.49 12.53 -4.16
C LEU A 137 -9.90 12.39 -4.78
N ILE A 138 -10.83 13.29 -4.43
CA ILE A 138 -12.20 13.27 -4.98
C ILE A 138 -12.19 13.55 -6.49
N ASN A 139 -11.32 14.47 -6.93
CA ASN A 139 -11.20 14.89 -8.33
C ASN A 139 -10.28 14.00 -9.17
N ASP A 140 -9.65 12.98 -8.57
CA ASP A 140 -8.80 12.05 -9.28
C ASP A 140 -9.61 11.25 -10.32
N SER A 141 -9.13 11.15 -11.56
CA SER A 141 -9.85 10.45 -12.64
C SER A 141 -9.49 8.96 -12.75
N VAL A 142 -8.45 8.51 -12.05
CA VAL A 142 -7.92 7.15 -12.14
C VAL A 142 -8.65 6.23 -11.16
N LEU A 143 -8.92 6.69 -9.94
CA LEU A 143 -9.61 5.91 -8.92
C LEU A 143 -11.10 5.78 -9.20
N SER A 144 -11.61 4.56 -8.99
CA SER A 144 -13.06 4.32 -8.97
C SER A 144 -13.72 5.03 -7.80
N TRP A 145 -15.02 5.29 -7.88
CA TRP A 145 -15.80 5.82 -6.76
C TRP A 145 -15.70 4.95 -5.50
N ARG A 146 -15.61 3.63 -5.68
CA ARG A 146 -15.42 2.68 -4.58
C ARG A 146 -14.07 2.91 -3.90
N ASP A 147 -12.99 3.03 -4.66
CA ASP A 147 -11.65 3.24 -4.11
C ASP A 147 -11.53 4.59 -3.40
N LYS A 148 -12.11 5.65 -3.97
CA LYS A 148 -12.21 6.96 -3.30
C LYS A 148 -12.92 6.86 -1.96
N ALA A 149 -14.06 6.17 -1.92
CA ALA A 149 -14.82 5.97 -0.68
C ALA A 149 -14.02 5.19 0.37
N LEU A 150 -13.28 4.13 -0.04
CA LEU A 150 -12.41 3.37 0.84
C LEU A 150 -11.28 4.23 1.42
N CYS A 151 -10.62 5.05 0.60
CA CYS A 151 -9.59 5.98 1.06
C CYS A 151 -10.14 6.99 2.08
N LEU A 152 -11.29 7.61 1.80
CA LEU A 152 -11.89 8.62 2.69
C LEU A 152 -12.38 8.02 4.01
N ALA A 153 -13.07 6.87 3.96
CA ALA A 153 -13.50 6.17 5.16
C ALA A 153 -12.30 5.64 5.97
N GLY A 154 -11.29 5.12 5.27
CA GLY A 154 -10.05 4.66 5.88
C GLY A 154 -9.30 5.78 6.58
N LYS A 155 -9.27 6.99 6.01
CA LYS A 155 -8.69 8.18 6.64
C LYS A 155 -9.35 8.51 7.99
N GLU A 156 -10.68 8.49 8.06
CA GLU A 156 -11.38 8.72 9.34
C GLU A 156 -11.06 7.61 10.35
N LYS A 157 -11.04 6.34 9.93
CA LYS A 157 -10.67 5.21 10.80
C LYS A 157 -9.22 5.28 11.28
N LEU A 158 -8.29 5.69 10.42
CA LEU A 158 -6.87 5.87 10.79
C LEU A 158 -6.71 7.03 11.76
N TRP A 159 -7.46 8.11 11.60
CA TRP A 159 -7.51 9.20 12.58
C TRP A 159 -8.04 8.71 13.93
N GLU A 160 -9.12 7.93 13.94
CA GLU A 160 -9.65 7.35 15.17
C GLU A 160 -8.64 6.42 15.84
N ALA A 161 -7.99 5.54 15.07
CA ALA A 161 -6.93 4.67 15.54
C ALA A 161 -5.72 5.46 16.08
N GLN A 162 -5.37 6.57 15.44
CA GLN A 162 -4.29 7.43 15.92
C GLN A 162 -4.61 7.98 17.31
N LYS A 163 -5.82 8.51 17.50
CA LYS A 163 -6.25 9.07 18.79
C LYS A 163 -6.33 8.03 19.89
N THR A 164 -6.85 6.84 19.59
CA THR A 164 -7.26 5.87 20.62
C THR A 164 -6.28 4.73 20.84
N ILE A 165 -5.41 4.44 19.86
CA ILE A 165 -4.52 3.28 19.87
C ILE A 165 -3.05 3.69 19.91
N THR A 166 -2.58 4.56 19.01
CA THR A 166 -1.12 4.81 18.86
C THR A 166 -0.65 6.06 19.57
N HIS A 167 -1.44 7.12 19.57
CA HIS A 167 -1.12 8.40 20.20
C HIS A 167 -2.04 8.72 21.37
N THR A 168 -2.61 7.69 22.02
CA THR A 168 -3.54 7.84 23.15
C THR A 168 -3.03 8.81 24.20
N VAL A 169 -1.74 8.81 24.48
CA VAL A 169 -1.13 9.70 25.48
C VAL A 169 -1.27 11.19 25.12
N LEU A 170 -1.35 11.55 23.84
CA LEU A 170 -1.55 12.94 23.42
C LEU A 170 -2.98 13.43 23.70
N PHE A 171 -3.94 12.52 23.88
CA PHE A 171 -5.36 12.83 24.08
C PHE A 171 -5.83 12.48 25.51
N GLU A 172 -5.34 11.39 26.08
CA GLU A 172 -5.68 10.85 27.39
C GLU A 172 -4.47 10.21 28.06
N PHE A 173 -3.74 10.99 28.87
CA PHE A 173 -2.56 10.50 29.58
C PHE A 173 -2.94 9.60 30.76
N THR A 174 -2.41 8.37 30.76
CA THR A 174 -2.46 7.46 31.90
C THR A 174 -1.10 7.37 32.58
N ARG A 175 -1.05 7.76 33.86
CA ARG A 175 0.18 7.70 34.67
C ARG A 175 0.64 6.26 34.86
N SER A 176 1.95 6.04 34.81
CA SER A 176 2.50 4.73 35.15
C SER A 176 2.22 4.34 36.61
N PRO A 177 1.81 3.10 36.89
CA PRO A 177 1.68 2.60 38.26
C PRO A 177 2.97 2.71 39.07
N THR A 178 4.12 2.69 38.40
CA THR A 178 5.46 2.79 39.02
C THR A 178 5.99 4.23 39.08
N CYS A 179 5.18 5.23 38.73
CA CYS A 179 5.56 6.63 38.78
C CYS A 179 5.66 7.12 40.23
N THR A 180 6.86 7.50 40.66
CA THR A 180 7.12 8.00 42.02
C THR A 180 6.97 9.50 42.16
N ILE A 181 7.13 10.26 41.09
CA ILE A 181 7.10 11.73 41.11
C ILE A 181 5.72 12.34 40.84
N GLY A 182 4.69 11.49 40.73
CA GLY A 182 3.32 11.94 40.53
C GLY A 182 3.11 12.71 39.22
N CYS A 183 3.68 12.24 38.10
CA CYS A 183 3.44 12.84 36.79
C CYS A 183 1.94 13.02 36.54
N THR A 184 1.51 14.26 36.34
CA THR A 184 0.18 14.62 35.88
C THR A 184 0.24 14.99 34.41
N SER A 185 -0.90 15.02 33.72
CA SER A 185 -0.98 15.51 32.35
C SER A 185 -0.59 16.99 32.31
N ARG A 186 0.71 17.26 32.11
CA ARG A 186 1.22 18.59 31.73
C ARG A 186 1.27 18.77 30.23
N LEU A 187 0.65 17.85 29.48
CA LEU A 187 0.50 17.98 28.04
C LEU A 187 -0.06 19.38 27.78
N PRO A 188 0.62 20.21 26.97
CA PRO A 188 -0.13 21.24 26.28
C PRO A 188 -1.19 20.45 25.52
N THR A 189 -2.45 20.55 25.94
CA THR A 189 -3.58 19.99 25.21
C THR A 189 -3.35 20.40 23.76
N MET A 190 -3.16 19.39 22.90
CA MET A 190 -2.91 19.61 21.49
C MET A 190 -3.93 20.63 21.00
N GLY A 191 -3.45 21.76 20.47
CA GLY A 191 -4.35 22.82 20.05
C GLY A 191 -5.26 22.30 18.94
N TRP A 192 -6.44 22.91 18.77
CA TRP A 192 -7.35 22.49 17.71
C TRP A 192 -6.70 22.49 16.31
N ARG A 193 -5.72 23.38 16.08
CA ARG A 193 -4.94 23.44 14.83
C ARG A 193 -4.02 22.24 14.67
N ASP A 194 -3.36 21.83 15.74
CA ASP A 194 -2.48 20.66 15.74
C ASP A 194 -3.32 19.38 15.52
N THR A 195 -4.47 19.28 16.19
CA THR A 195 -5.40 18.16 15.97
C THR A 195 -5.94 18.12 14.55
N GLU A 196 -6.27 19.28 13.98
CA GLU A 196 -6.77 19.34 12.60
C GLU A 196 -5.68 18.99 11.59
N THR A 197 -4.43 19.36 11.87
CA THR A 197 -3.27 18.99 11.04
C THR A 197 -3.06 17.47 11.04
N LEU A 198 -3.14 16.82 12.21
CA LEU A 198 -3.07 15.36 12.30
C LEU A 198 -4.30 14.67 11.69
N ARG A 199 -5.50 15.25 11.82
CA ARG A 199 -6.71 14.74 11.15
C ARG A 199 -6.60 14.83 9.63
N ALA A 200 -6.01 15.91 9.11
CA ALA A 200 -5.82 16.14 7.68
C ALA A 200 -4.82 15.17 7.05
N SER A 201 -3.89 14.62 7.83
CA SER A 201 -2.97 13.57 7.41
C SER A 201 -2.64 12.67 8.61
N PRO A 202 -3.41 11.60 8.86
CA PRO A 202 -3.18 10.74 10.01
C PRO A 202 -2.01 9.80 9.75
N HIS A 203 -1.05 9.74 10.68
CA HIS A 203 0.17 8.91 10.61
C HIS A 203 0.24 7.91 11.79
N PRO A 204 -0.77 7.05 12.01
CA PRO A 204 -0.78 6.14 13.15
C PRO A 204 0.33 5.08 13.08
N LEU A 205 0.88 4.80 11.90
CA LEU A 205 1.94 3.82 11.69
C LEU A 205 3.35 4.41 11.77
N GLU A 206 3.51 5.72 11.89
CA GLU A 206 4.83 6.34 12.05
C GLU A 206 5.28 6.35 13.52
N GLU A 207 6.58 6.24 13.75
CA GLU A 207 7.16 6.35 15.08
C GLU A 207 7.06 7.80 15.58
N TYR A 208 6.48 7.99 16.76
CA TYR A 208 6.32 9.31 17.35
C TYR A 208 7.61 9.77 18.05
N THR A 209 8.35 10.68 17.40
CA THR A 209 9.63 11.22 17.90
C THR A 209 9.47 12.31 18.97
N GLY A 210 8.26 12.82 19.19
CA GLY A 210 7.99 13.92 20.12
C GLY A 210 7.94 13.54 21.60
N MET A 211 8.11 12.26 21.97
CA MET A 211 7.93 11.80 23.36
C MET A 211 8.86 12.49 24.36
N ALA A 212 10.12 12.72 23.98
CA ALA A 212 11.10 13.38 24.84
C ALA A 212 10.71 14.84 25.19
N ALA A 213 9.98 15.52 24.30
CA ALA A 213 9.54 16.90 24.52
C ALA A 213 8.47 17.02 25.62
N LEU A 214 7.81 15.92 25.98
CA LEU A 214 6.72 15.89 26.96
C LEU A 214 7.18 15.95 28.42
N LYS A 215 8.50 15.83 28.67
CA LYS A 215 9.14 16.00 30.00
C LYS A 215 8.53 15.13 31.11
N PHE A 216 8.06 13.93 30.78
CA PHE A 216 7.63 12.94 31.75
C PHE A 216 8.80 12.27 32.46
N CYS A 217 8.55 11.62 33.61
CA CYS A 217 9.57 10.78 34.22
C CYS A 217 9.87 9.55 33.36
N ALA A 218 11.05 8.95 33.54
CA ALA A 218 11.49 7.78 32.79
C ALA A 218 10.49 6.61 32.83
N LYS A 219 9.76 6.41 33.94
CA LYS A 219 8.75 5.34 34.07
C LYS A 219 7.51 5.60 33.22
N CYS A 220 6.99 6.83 33.23
CA CYS A 220 5.86 7.20 32.38
C CYS A 220 6.28 7.20 30.91
N GLN A 221 7.45 7.74 30.58
CA GLN A 221 7.97 7.75 29.21
C GLN A 221 8.09 6.33 28.65
N ALA A 222 8.72 5.40 29.38
CA ALA A 222 8.85 4.01 28.93
C ALA A 222 7.48 3.32 28.71
N GLN A 223 6.49 3.62 29.56
CA GLN A 223 5.13 3.11 29.37
C GLN A 223 4.49 3.68 28.09
N MET A 224 4.68 4.96 27.82
CA MET A 224 4.14 5.63 26.63
C MET A 224 4.77 5.08 25.35
N GLU A 225 6.09 4.90 25.34
CA GLU A 225 6.83 4.29 24.23
C GLU A 225 6.33 2.87 23.94
N THR A 226 6.10 2.09 25.01
CA THR A 226 5.55 0.73 24.90
C THR A 226 4.13 0.75 24.34
N GLN A 227 3.25 1.62 24.87
CA GLN A 227 1.87 1.77 24.39
C GLN A 227 1.83 2.17 22.91
N HIS A 228 2.66 3.12 22.51
CA HIS A 228 2.76 3.56 21.12
C HIS A 228 3.20 2.41 20.21
N ARG A 229 4.26 1.68 20.58
CA ARG A 229 4.78 0.54 19.78
C ARG A 229 3.74 -0.58 19.63
N THR A 230 3.14 -1.03 20.74
CA THR A 230 2.07 -2.04 20.70
C THR A 230 0.85 -1.53 19.94
N GLY A 231 0.55 -0.23 20.04
CA GLY A 231 -0.49 0.40 19.25
C GLY A 231 -0.21 0.33 17.76
N ARG A 232 1.03 0.59 17.32
CA ARG A 232 1.44 0.51 15.91
C ARG A 232 1.29 -0.91 15.36
N GLU A 233 1.70 -1.92 16.12
CA GLU A 233 1.48 -3.34 15.79
C GLU A 233 -0.01 -3.64 15.60
N LYS A 234 -0.86 -3.16 16.53
CA LYS A 234 -2.32 -3.35 16.43
C LYS A 234 -2.92 -2.66 15.20
N VAL A 235 -2.53 -1.41 14.92
CA VAL A 235 -3.03 -0.68 13.73
C VAL A 235 -2.54 -1.35 12.45
N TRP A 236 -1.32 -1.88 12.43
CA TRP A 236 -0.79 -2.63 11.29
C TRP A 236 -1.65 -3.85 10.98
N GLU A 237 -2.01 -4.66 11.98
CA GLU A 237 -2.87 -5.83 11.79
C GLU A 237 -4.28 -5.47 11.32
N MET A 238 -4.81 -4.33 11.78
CA MET A 238 -6.13 -3.82 11.37
C MET A 238 -6.12 -3.16 9.97
N LEU A 239 -4.96 -2.90 9.37
CA LEU A 239 -4.85 -2.09 8.15
C LEU A 239 -5.67 -2.64 6.97
N PRO A 240 -5.63 -3.95 6.66
CA PRO A 240 -6.53 -4.55 5.66
C PRO A 240 -8.02 -4.33 5.96
N GLU A 241 -8.45 -4.50 7.21
CA GLU A 241 -9.85 -4.37 7.62
C GLU A 241 -10.35 -2.92 7.54
N ILE A 242 -9.48 -1.95 7.83
CA ILE A 242 -9.75 -0.52 7.68
C ILE A 242 -10.27 -0.23 6.27
N PHE A 243 -9.63 -0.83 5.26
CA PHE A 243 -9.94 -0.69 3.83
C PHE A 243 -10.84 -1.79 3.25
N GLN A 244 -11.49 -2.59 4.11
CA GLN A 244 -12.42 -3.65 3.70
C GLN A 244 -11.79 -4.71 2.79
N LEU A 245 -10.54 -5.10 3.07
CA LEU A 245 -9.78 -6.11 2.33
C LEU A 245 -9.71 -7.48 3.03
N GLY A 246 -10.42 -7.64 4.16
CA GLY A 246 -10.28 -8.83 5.02
C GLY A 246 -9.10 -8.69 5.97
N THR A 247 -8.45 -9.81 6.31
CA THR A 247 -7.24 -9.85 7.15
C THR A 247 -5.97 -9.98 6.30
N TRP A 248 -4.79 -9.79 6.90
CA TRP A 248 -3.52 -10.12 6.24
C TRP A 248 -3.44 -11.60 5.81
N LEU A 249 -4.10 -12.51 6.53
CA LEU A 249 -4.16 -13.92 6.15
C LEU A 249 -5.02 -14.12 4.90
N ASP A 250 -6.16 -13.44 4.80
CA ASP A 250 -7.01 -13.48 3.60
C ASP A 250 -6.26 -12.94 2.39
N ILE A 251 -5.58 -11.80 2.53
CA ILE A 251 -4.79 -11.19 1.47
C ILE A 251 -3.70 -12.13 0.95
N ARG A 252 -2.92 -12.76 1.85
CA ARG A 252 -1.84 -13.68 1.46
C ARG A 252 -2.40 -14.93 0.76
N ARG A 253 -3.54 -15.44 1.23
CA ARG A 253 -4.23 -16.56 0.58
C ARG A 253 -4.64 -16.16 -0.85
N ASP A 254 -5.29 -15.02 -0.99
CA ASP A 254 -5.79 -14.52 -2.28
C ASP A 254 -4.66 -14.14 -3.25
N GLN A 255 -3.49 -13.72 -2.76
CA GLN A 255 -2.30 -13.45 -3.57
C GLN A 255 -1.67 -14.71 -4.17
N SER A 256 -1.78 -15.84 -3.45
CA SER A 256 -1.24 -17.14 -3.85
C SER A 256 -2.17 -17.95 -4.76
N CYS A 257 -3.40 -17.47 -4.98
CA CYS A 257 -4.36 -18.01 -5.93
C CYS A 257 -4.12 -17.44 -7.34
#